data_AF-A0A2X3K101-F1
#
_entry.id   AF-A0A2X3K101-F1
#
_cell.length_a   1.000
_cell.length_b   1.000
_cell.length_c   1.000
_cell.angle_alpha   90.00
_cell.angle_beta   90.00
_cell.angle_gamma   90.00
#
_symmetry.space_group_name_H-M   'P 1'
#
loop_
_entity.id
_entity.type
_entity.pdbx_description
1 polymer ?
#
loop_
_entity_poly.entity_id
_entity_poly.type
_entity_poly.pdbx_seq_one_letter_code
_entity_poly.pdbx_strand_id
1 'polypeptide(L)'
;MIGIFVDGDFSVNQKTAFSKLERDFENVMIIYREDVDFSMYDRKLSDIYHDIICEQRLRTEDKRDEYLLNLLEKELREISKEQDSLISMYAKKRNHAWFDFFINLALLKAGEIFRCTYNTKNHGISFGEGCIYLDMDMILTGKLGTIYAPDGISMHVDRRNDSVNIENSAIIVNRSNHPALLEGLSFMHSKVDAHPYYDGLGKGVKKYFNFTPLHNYNHFCDFVEFKHPNMIMNTSQYTCSSW
;
A
#
# COMPACT_ATOMS: atom_id res chain seq x y z
N MET A 1 5.35 18.03 6.99
CA MET A 1 5.41 17.01 8.06
C MET A 1 6.13 15.77 7.53
N ILE A 2 6.83 15.02 8.38
CA ILE A 2 7.47 13.74 8.07
C ILE A 2 6.86 12.69 9.00
N GLY A 3 6.08 11.76 8.44
CA GLY A 3 5.47 10.67 9.19
C GLY A 3 6.32 9.41 9.08
N ILE A 4 6.60 8.76 10.20
CA ILE A 4 7.23 7.44 10.25
C ILE A 4 6.17 6.46 10.73
N PHE A 5 5.64 5.70 9.78
CA PHE A 5 4.60 4.72 10.02
C PHE A 5 5.23 3.38 10.45
N VAL A 6 4.95 2.95 11.67
CA VAL A 6 5.61 1.82 12.32
C VAL A 6 4.61 0.79 12.82
N ASP A 7 5.04 -0.47 12.84
CA ASP A 7 4.29 -1.56 13.44
C ASP A 7 5.28 -2.61 13.99
N GLY A 8 4.88 -3.31 15.05
CA GLY A 8 5.73 -4.27 15.73
C GLY A 8 5.55 -4.28 17.24
N ASP A 9 6.02 -5.36 17.87
CA ASP A 9 6.01 -5.51 19.33
C ASP A 9 7.17 -4.71 19.96
N PHE A 10 6.98 -3.39 20.02
CA PHE A 10 7.98 -2.48 20.57
C PHE A 10 7.93 -2.45 22.09
N SER A 11 9.08 -2.68 22.72
CA SER A 11 9.28 -2.48 24.14
C SER A 11 9.02 -1.04 24.58
N VAL A 12 8.75 -0.84 25.87
CA VAL A 12 8.58 0.50 26.48
C VAL A 12 9.78 1.41 26.18
N ASN A 13 10.99 0.87 26.20
CA ASN A 13 12.20 1.64 25.91
C ASN A 13 12.28 2.09 24.44
N GLN A 14 11.86 1.24 23.49
CA GLN A 14 11.78 1.62 22.08
C GLN A 14 10.72 2.69 21.85
N LYS A 15 9.52 2.56 22.45
CA LYS A 15 8.47 3.59 22.39
C LYS A 15 8.94 4.92 23.01
N THR A 16 9.70 4.85 24.10
CA THR A 16 10.33 6.04 24.72
C THR A 16 11.36 6.70 23.79
N ALA A 17 12.15 5.91 23.05
CA ALA A 17 13.09 6.42 22.06
C ALA A 17 12.36 7.08 20.87
N PHE A 18 11.25 6.51 20.41
CA PHE A 18 10.37 7.14 19.41
C PHE A 18 9.83 8.48 19.88
N SER A 19 9.31 8.57 21.11
CA SER A 19 8.87 9.85 21.67
C SER A 19 10.01 10.84 21.88
N LYS A 20 11.24 10.38 22.08
CA LYS A 20 12.41 11.27 22.07
C LYS A 20 12.68 11.80 20.65
N LEU A 21 12.63 10.96 19.62
CA LEU A 21 12.81 11.39 18.23
C LEU A 21 11.79 12.47 17.83
N GLU A 22 10.53 12.32 18.22
CA GLU A 22 9.52 13.36 17.99
C GLU A 22 9.83 14.65 18.74
N ARG A 23 10.39 14.60 19.95
CA ARG A 23 10.78 15.83 20.67
C ARG A 23 11.99 16.50 20.05
N ASP A 24 12.95 15.71 19.57
CA ASP A 24 14.18 16.19 18.96
C ASP A 24 13.94 16.85 17.59
N PHE A 25 12.90 16.40 16.86
CA PHE A 25 12.54 16.93 15.54
C PHE A 25 11.05 17.33 15.47
N GLU A 26 10.79 18.64 15.43
CA GLU A 26 9.43 19.20 15.45
C GLU A 26 8.55 18.66 14.33
N ASN A 27 9.10 18.54 13.11
CA ASN A 27 8.39 18.08 11.92
C ASN A 27 8.25 16.56 11.79
N VAL A 28 8.79 15.76 12.73
CA VAL A 28 8.68 14.30 12.74
C VAL A 28 7.52 13.86 13.63
N MET A 29 6.77 12.88 13.12
CA MET A 29 5.66 12.21 13.80
C MET A 29 5.80 10.69 13.67
N ILE A 30 5.69 9.98 14.79
CA ILE A 30 5.63 8.52 14.82
C ILE A 30 4.17 8.10 14.79
N ILE A 31 3.81 7.21 13.86
CA ILE A 31 2.44 6.76 13.65
C ILE A 31 2.43 5.24 13.79
N TYR A 32 1.88 4.73 14.89
CA TYR A 32 1.74 3.29 15.09
C TYR A 32 0.55 2.77 14.27
N ARG A 33 0.73 1.66 13.55
CA ARG A 33 -0.36 1.02 12.79
C ARG A 33 -1.57 0.68 13.66
N GLU A 34 -1.35 0.30 14.91
CA GLU A 34 -2.40 0.03 15.90
C GLU A 34 -3.27 1.25 16.24
N ASP A 35 -2.73 2.45 16.11
CA ASP A 35 -3.42 3.70 16.46
C ASP A 35 -4.25 4.26 15.28
N VAL A 36 -4.14 3.66 14.09
CA VAL A 36 -4.83 4.12 12.88
C VAL A 36 -6.04 3.23 12.59
N ASP A 37 -7.21 3.84 12.52
CA ASP A 37 -8.43 3.15 12.11
C ASP A 37 -8.45 2.90 10.60
N PHE A 38 -8.24 1.64 10.21
CA PHE A 38 -8.36 1.19 8.83
C PHE A 38 -9.66 0.43 8.54
N SER A 39 -10.59 0.34 9.50
CA SER A 39 -11.79 -0.51 9.41
C SER A 39 -12.66 -0.21 8.17
N MET A 40 -12.70 1.04 7.71
CA MET A 40 -13.41 1.44 6.49
C MET A 40 -12.90 0.77 5.20
N TYR A 41 -11.67 0.24 5.20
CA TYR A 41 -11.07 -0.47 4.08
C TYR A 41 -11.08 -1.99 4.26
N ASP A 42 -11.60 -2.48 5.39
CA ASP A 42 -11.63 -3.89 5.66
C ASP A 42 -12.72 -4.59 4.84
N ARG A 43 -12.53 -5.88 4.65
CA ARG A 43 -13.55 -6.78 4.11
C ARG A 43 -13.39 -8.13 4.79
N LYS A 44 -14.51 -8.74 5.18
CA LYS A 44 -14.52 -10.09 5.73
C LYS A 44 -14.01 -11.07 4.69
N LEU A 45 -13.10 -11.96 5.09
CA LEU A 45 -12.59 -13.00 4.21
C LEU A 45 -13.71 -13.97 3.81
N SER A 46 -14.65 -14.24 4.72
CA SER A 46 -15.82 -15.08 4.46
C SER A 46 -16.67 -14.55 3.31
N ASP A 47 -16.89 -13.23 3.24
CA ASP A 47 -17.60 -12.58 2.13
C ASP A 47 -16.83 -12.72 0.81
N ILE A 48 -15.50 -12.55 0.84
CA ILE A 48 -14.65 -12.71 -0.35
C ILE A 48 -14.72 -14.16 -0.87
N TYR A 49 -14.57 -15.14 0.01
CA TYR A 49 -14.61 -16.56 -0.35
C TYR A 49 -15.99 -16.94 -0.90
N HIS A 50 -17.06 -16.48 -0.25
CA HIS A 50 -18.43 -16.74 -0.68
C HIS A 50 -18.70 -16.19 -2.09
N ASP A 51 -18.33 -14.94 -2.36
CA ASP A 51 -18.53 -14.32 -3.68
C ASP A 51 -17.81 -15.10 -4.78
N ILE A 52 -16.55 -15.52 -4.54
CA ILE A 52 -15.77 -16.26 -5.53
C ILE A 52 -16.33 -17.67 -5.73
N ILE A 53 -16.79 -18.34 -4.68
CA ILE A 53 -17.50 -19.63 -4.78
C ILE A 53 -18.74 -19.47 -5.66
N CYS A 54 -19.54 -18.43 -5.44
CA CYS A 54 -20.71 -18.13 -6.26
C CYS A 54 -20.31 -17.90 -7.73
N GLU A 55 -19.30 -17.07 -7.99
CA GLU A 55 -18.80 -16.82 -9.36
C GLU A 55 -18.31 -18.10 -10.05
N GLN A 56 -17.59 -18.97 -9.35
CA GLN A 56 -17.12 -20.26 -9.89
C GLN A 56 -18.29 -21.19 -10.20
N ARG A 57 -19.31 -21.23 -9.35
CA ARG A 57 -20.51 -22.06 -9.57
C ARG A 57 -21.39 -21.60 -10.72
N LEU A 58 -21.33 -20.31 -11.09
CA LEU A 58 -22.00 -19.78 -12.29
C LEU A 58 -21.33 -20.22 -13.60
N ARG A 59 -20.08 -20.70 -13.56
CA ARG A 59 -19.37 -21.23 -14.73
C ARG A 59 -19.84 -22.64 -15.06
N THR A 60 -19.71 -23.00 -16.34
CA THR A 60 -19.85 -24.38 -16.80
C THR A 60 -18.77 -25.26 -16.16
N GLU A 61 -19.05 -26.55 -15.97
CA GLU A 61 -18.14 -27.47 -15.26
C GLU A 61 -16.73 -27.52 -15.89
N ASP A 62 -16.64 -27.44 -17.22
CA ASP A 62 -15.37 -27.42 -17.97
C ASP A 62 -14.53 -26.15 -17.75
N LYS A 63 -15.14 -25.07 -17.24
CA LYS A 63 -14.49 -23.77 -16.98
C LYS A 63 -14.38 -23.44 -15.50
N ARG A 64 -14.87 -24.32 -14.62
CA ARG A 64 -14.79 -24.15 -13.18
C ARG A 64 -13.42 -24.59 -12.68
N ASP A 65 -12.83 -23.79 -11.80
CA ASP A 65 -11.64 -24.22 -11.07
C ASP A 65 -12.09 -25.02 -9.83
N GLU A 66 -12.23 -26.33 -10.00
CA GLU A 66 -12.68 -27.24 -8.93
C GLU A 66 -11.66 -27.34 -7.79
N TYR A 67 -10.37 -27.13 -8.06
CA TYR A 67 -9.35 -27.10 -7.00
C TYR A 67 -9.54 -25.87 -6.10
N LEU A 68 -9.67 -24.69 -6.71
CA LEU A 68 -9.96 -23.45 -5.99
C LEU A 68 -11.28 -23.54 -5.22
N LEU A 69 -12.33 -24.08 -5.81
CA LEU A 69 -13.63 -24.23 -5.15
C LEU A 69 -13.51 -25.05 -3.85
N ASN A 70 -12.86 -26.22 -3.92
CA ASN A 70 -12.65 -27.09 -2.77
C ASN A 70 -11.81 -26.42 -1.67
N LEU A 71 -10.78 -25.65 -2.07
CA LEU A 71 -9.97 -24.89 -1.14
C LEU A 71 -10.79 -23.82 -0.41
N LEU A 72 -11.56 -23.02 -1.15
CA LEU A 72 -12.37 -21.94 -0.58
C LEU A 72 -13.48 -22.45 0.33
N GLU A 73 -14.14 -23.55 -0.04
CA GLU A 73 -15.14 -24.17 0.82
C GLU A 73 -14.54 -24.69 2.12
N LYS A 74 -13.30 -25.17 2.10
CA LYS A 74 -12.59 -25.57 3.31
C LYS A 74 -12.23 -24.36 4.17
N GLU A 75 -11.60 -23.35 3.59
CA GLU A 75 -11.24 -22.10 4.30
C GLU A 75 -12.46 -21.44 4.94
N LEU A 76 -13.59 -21.38 4.22
CA LEU A 76 -14.84 -20.82 4.72
C LEU A 76 -15.43 -21.59 5.91
N ARG A 77 -15.22 -22.92 5.98
CA ARG A 77 -15.66 -23.74 7.12
C ARG A 77 -14.75 -23.58 8.34
N GLU A 78 -13.46 -23.30 8.12
CA GLU A 78 -12.44 -23.28 9.17
C GLU A 78 -12.19 -21.89 9.75
N ILE A 79 -12.62 -20.82 9.06
CA ILE A 79 -12.35 -19.44 9.48
C ILE A 79 -13.02 -19.08 10.82
N SER A 80 -12.22 -18.58 11.77
CA SER A 80 -12.73 -18.06 13.05
C SER A 80 -13.20 -16.61 12.94
N LYS A 81 -14.08 -16.18 13.85
CA LYS A 81 -14.54 -14.78 13.91
C LYS A 81 -13.38 -13.78 14.09
N GLU A 82 -12.32 -14.14 14.83
CA GLU A 82 -11.16 -13.25 14.99
C GLU A 82 -10.20 -13.26 13.78
N GLN A 83 -10.42 -14.16 12.83
CA GLN A 83 -9.64 -14.28 11.60
C GLN A 83 -10.39 -13.74 10.38
N ASP A 84 -11.70 -13.48 10.50
CA ASP A 84 -12.58 -13.03 9.42
C ASP A 84 -12.44 -11.52 9.12
N SER A 85 -11.23 -11.12 8.73
CA SER A 85 -10.87 -9.74 8.39
C SER A 85 -9.62 -9.76 7.53
N LEU A 86 -9.70 -9.15 6.34
CA LEU A 86 -8.58 -8.99 5.43
C LEU A 86 -7.43 -8.22 6.11
N ILE A 87 -7.77 -7.15 6.83
CA ILE A 87 -6.79 -6.36 7.57
C ILE A 87 -6.12 -7.21 8.65
N SER A 88 -6.89 -7.96 9.43
CA SER A 88 -6.36 -8.80 10.51
C SER A 88 -5.46 -9.92 9.96
N MET A 89 -5.79 -10.47 8.79
CA MET A 89 -4.95 -11.44 8.09
C MET A 89 -3.58 -10.84 7.73
N TYR A 90 -3.54 -9.64 7.15
CA TYR A 90 -2.29 -8.97 6.79
C TYR A 90 -1.52 -8.47 8.03
N ALA A 91 -2.20 -8.04 9.10
CA ALA A 91 -1.56 -7.64 10.36
C ALA A 91 -0.79 -8.79 11.05
N LYS A 92 -1.15 -10.04 10.77
CA LYS A 92 -0.47 -11.24 11.32
C LYS A 92 0.73 -11.70 10.47
N LYS A 93 0.89 -11.20 9.24
CA LYS A 93 2.03 -11.55 8.38
C LYS A 93 3.33 -10.91 8.91
N ARG A 94 4.47 -11.55 8.62
CA ARG A 94 5.83 -11.10 9.00
C ARG A 94 6.79 -11.23 7.81
N ASN A 95 6.30 -10.87 6.64
CA ASN A 95 7.05 -10.80 5.38
C ASN A 95 6.66 -9.51 4.65
N HIS A 96 7.16 -9.30 3.44
CA HIS A 96 6.95 -8.05 2.71
C HIS A 96 5.49 -7.70 2.43
N ALA A 97 4.64 -8.72 2.24
CA ALA A 97 3.22 -8.49 2.03
C ALA A 97 2.52 -7.82 3.23
N TRP A 98 3.09 -7.91 4.44
CA TRP A 98 2.60 -7.15 5.61
C TRP A 98 2.73 -5.65 5.40
N PHE A 99 3.95 -5.16 5.12
CA PHE A 99 4.16 -3.73 4.95
C PHE A 99 3.57 -3.22 3.64
N ASP A 100 3.61 -3.98 2.54
CA ASP A 100 3.01 -3.58 1.27
C ASP A 100 1.51 -3.27 1.43
N PHE A 101 0.79 -4.11 2.18
CA PHE A 101 -0.63 -3.92 2.43
C PHE A 101 -0.91 -2.63 3.21
N PHE A 102 -0.18 -2.41 4.30
CA PHE A 102 -0.42 -1.22 5.12
C PHE A 102 0.12 0.07 4.50
N ILE A 103 1.13 0.02 3.63
CA ILE A 103 1.55 1.18 2.82
C ILE A 103 0.39 1.65 1.95
N ASN A 104 -0.30 0.73 1.25
CA ASN A 104 -1.45 1.07 0.41
C ASN A 104 -2.58 1.70 1.24
N LEU A 105 -2.90 1.14 2.41
CA LEU A 105 -3.93 1.69 3.29
C LEU A 105 -3.53 3.05 3.90
N ALA A 106 -2.26 3.20 4.26
CA ALA A 106 -1.72 4.47 4.76
C ALA A 106 -1.81 5.57 3.68
N LEU A 107 -1.54 5.24 2.42
CA LEU A 107 -1.70 6.15 1.29
C LEU A 107 -3.16 6.40 0.89
N LEU A 108 -4.07 5.47 1.15
CA LEU A 108 -5.51 5.73 1.05
C LEU A 108 -5.96 6.75 2.11
N LYS A 109 -5.42 6.71 3.33
CA LYS A 109 -5.64 7.79 4.31
C LYS A 109 -4.88 9.07 3.94
N ALA A 110 -3.69 8.93 3.33
CA ALA A 110 -2.81 10.03 2.95
C ALA A 110 -2.63 11.05 4.10
N GLY A 111 -2.91 12.33 3.88
CA GLY A 111 -2.81 13.37 4.92
C GLY A 111 -3.65 13.06 6.17
N GLU A 112 -4.78 12.34 6.03
CA GLU A 112 -5.65 12.01 7.15
C GLU A 112 -4.97 11.11 8.19
N ILE A 113 -3.94 10.33 7.79
CA ILE A 113 -3.24 9.43 8.72
C ILE A 113 -2.56 10.21 9.86
N PHE A 114 -2.08 11.43 9.60
CA PHE A 114 -1.46 12.29 10.60
C PHE A 114 -2.48 12.81 11.62
N ARG A 115 -3.76 12.82 11.26
CA ARG A 115 -4.87 13.27 12.11
C ARG A 115 -5.49 12.14 12.93
N CYS A 116 -5.24 10.88 12.56
CA CYS A 116 -5.65 9.72 13.34
C CYS A 116 -4.85 9.57 14.64
N THR A 117 -3.72 10.27 14.77
CA THR A 117 -2.91 10.26 15.98
C THR A 117 -3.42 11.28 17.00
N TYR A 118 -3.24 10.99 18.29
CA TYR A 118 -3.43 11.97 19.37
C TYR A 118 -2.32 13.04 19.41
N ASN A 119 -1.45 13.10 18.39
CA ASN A 119 -0.33 14.02 18.34
C ASN A 119 -0.79 15.42 17.91
N THR A 120 -0.46 16.43 18.71
CA THR A 120 -0.86 17.83 18.49
C THR A 120 -0.11 18.51 17.34
N LYS A 121 0.95 17.90 16.80
CA LYS A 121 1.78 18.45 15.72
C LYS A 121 1.15 18.40 14.33
N ASN A 122 -0.09 17.94 14.20
CA ASN A 122 -0.81 17.86 12.92
C ASN A 122 -1.29 19.24 12.39
N HIS A 123 -0.80 20.34 12.96
CA HIS A 123 -1.05 21.70 12.50
C HIS A 123 -0.66 21.85 11.02
N GLY A 124 -1.62 22.26 10.18
CA GLY A 124 -1.42 22.49 8.75
C GLY A 124 -1.80 21.35 7.82
N ILE A 125 -2.36 20.23 8.33
CA ILE A 125 -2.89 19.15 7.49
C ILE A 125 -4.43 19.26 7.37
N SER A 126 -4.89 19.56 6.16
CA SER A 126 -6.31 19.65 5.79
C SER A 126 -6.91 18.29 5.45
N PHE A 127 -8.24 18.19 5.49
CA PHE A 127 -8.94 16.99 5.03
C PHE A 127 -8.73 16.79 3.52
N GLY A 128 -8.57 15.55 3.10
CA GLY A 128 -8.37 15.21 1.69
C GLY A 128 -6.95 15.47 1.16
N GLU A 129 -5.99 15.88 1.99
CA GLU A 129 -4.61 16.12 1.54
C GLU A 129 -3.89 14.84 1.09
N GLY A 130 -2.99 15.00 0.13
CA GLY A 130 -2.15 13.94 -0.41
C GLY A 130 -1.03 13.47 0.53
N CYS A 131 -0.20 12.58 0.01
CA CYS A 131 0.96 12.03 0.72
C CYS A 131 2.05 11.63 -0.28
N ILE A 132 3.31 11.75 0.14
CA ILE A 132 4.48 11.24 -0.57
C ILE A 132 5.09 10.16 0.32
N TYR A 133 4.87 8.90 -0.05
CA TYR A 133 5.56 7.75 0.54
C TYR A 133 6.91 7.58 -0.14
N LEU A 134 7.94 7.31 0.66
CA LEU A 134 9.30 7.02 0.21
C LEU A 134 9.88 5.90 1.08
N ASP A 135 10.51 4.92 0.44
CA ASP A 135 11.40 3.98 1.13
C ASP A 135 12.53 4.75 1.82
N MET A 136 13.04 4.19 2.91
CA MET A 136 14.09 4.81 3.71
C MET A 136 15.42 5.00 2.97
N ASP A 137 15.62 4.31 1.85
CA ASP A 137 16.80 4.38 1.00
C ASP A 137 16.66 5.38 -0.17
N MET A 138 15.57 6.17 -0.18
CA MET A 138 15.35 7.33 -1.05
C MET A 138 16.03 8.57 -0.44
N ILE A 139 17.28 8.80 -0.80
CA ILE A 139 18.10 9.86 -0.19
C ILE A 139 17.76 11.22 -0.78
N LEU A 140 17.24 12.11 0.06
CA LEU A 140 16.99 13.51 -0.30
C LEU A 140 18.29 14.32 -0.30
N THR A 141 18.61 14.96 -1.43
CA THR A 141 19.76 15.86 -1.58
C THR A 141 19.37 17.35 -1.54
N GLY A 142 18.07 17.63 -1.42
CA GLY A 142 17.50 18.98 -1.35
C GLY A 142 15.98 18.95 -1.15
N LYS A 143 15.35 20.14 -1.08
CA LYS A 143 13.89 20.25 -0.98
C LYS A 143 13.23 19.74 -2.26
N LEU A 144 12.07 19.09 -2.14
CA LEU A 144 11.31 18.57 -3.29
C LEU A 144 10.50 19.65 -4.02
N GLY A 145 10.14 20.75 -3.36
CA GLY A 145 9.28 21.76 -3.96
C GLY A 145 7.89 21.21 -4.31
N THR A 146 7.26 21.76 -5.34
CA THR A 146 5.96 21.28 -5.85
C THR A 146 6.17 20.15 -6.84
N ILE A 147 5.50 19.02 -6.63
CA ILE A 147 5.53 17.85 -7.51
C ILE A 147 4.25 17.85 -8.36
N TYR A 148 4.41 17.53 -9.64
CA TYR A 148 3.29 17.33 -10.57
C TYR A 148 3.23 15.85 -10.97
N ALA A 149 2.05 15.26 -10.82
CA ALA A 149 1.78 13.86 -11.10
C ALA A 149 0.57 13.74 -12.05
N PRO A 150 0.59 12.81 -13.04
CA PRO A 150 -0.55 12.59 -13.91
C PRO A 150 -1.77 12.19 -13.09
N ASP A 151 -2.82 13.01 -13.20
CA ASP A 151 -4.06 12.89 -12.43
C ASP A 151 -3.85 12.77 -10.91
N GLY A 152 -2.72 13.27 -10.41
CA GLY A 152 -2.43 13.27 -8.99
C GLY A 152 -1.81 12.00 -8.43
N ILE A 153 -1.36 11.03 -9.25
CA ILE A 153 -0.61 9.86 -8.78
C ILE A 153 0.66 9.59 -9.60
N SER A 154 1.76 9.26 -8.93
CA SER A 154 3.01 8.79 -9.55
C SER A 154 3.71 7.80 -8.63
N MET A 155 4.59 6.98 -9.20
CA MET A 155 5.34 5.98 -8.43
C MET A 155 6.73 5.74 -8.98
N HIS A 156 7.59 5.16 -8.15
CA HIS A 156 8.91 4.72 -8.57
C HIS A 156 8.80 3.77 -9.78
N VAL A 157 9.72 3.92 -10.72
CA VAL A 157 9.92 2.96 -11.81
C VAL A 157 11.35 2.49 -11.78
N ASP A 158 11.55 1.20 -11.50
CA ASP A 158 12.86 0.58 -11.47
C ASP A 158 13.27 0.15 -12.88
N ARG A 159 14.53 0.43 -13.22
CA ARG A 159 15.10 0.18 -14.54
C ARG A 159 16.42 -0.55 -14.38
N ARG A 160 16.37 -1.88 -14.28
CA ARG A 160 17.54 -2.76 -14.11
C ARG A 160 17.54 -3.87 -15.15
N ASN A 161 18.72 -4.16 -15.71
CA ASN A 161 18.96 -5.28 -16.62
C ASN A 161 17.93 -5.39 -17.76
N ASP A 162 17.69 -4.28 -18.47
CA ASP A 162 16.70 -4.14 -19.55
C ASP A 162 15.22 -4.35 -19.14
N SER A 163 14.95 -4.57 -17.86
CA SER A 163 13.59 -4.63 -17.32
C SER A 163 13.16 -3.27 -16.77
N VAL A 164 11.89 -2.93 -16.99
CA VAL A 164 11.24 -1.74 -16.46
C VAL A 164 10.06 -2.19 -15.64
N ASN A 165 10.00 -1.82 -14.36
CA ASN A 165 8.91 -2.23 -13.47
C ASN A 165 8.39 -1.04 -12.67
N ILE A 166 7.07 -1.00 -12.48
CA ILE A 166 6.44 -0.14 -11.49
C ILE A 166 6.82 -0.68 -10.11
N GLU A 167 7.35 0.17 -9.24
CA GLU A 167 7.69 -0.17 -7.87
C GLU A 167 6.88 0.64 -6.85
N ASN A 168 6.73 0.08 -5.64
CA ASN A 168 6.06 0.74 -4.53
C ASN A 168 7.01 1.54 -3.62
N SER A 169 8.31 1.60 -3.93
CA SER A 169 9.33 2.27 -3.12
C SER A 169 9.21 3.79 -3.05
N ALA A 170 8.45 4.40 -3.97
CA ALA A 170 7.99 5.77 -3.84
C ALA A 170 6.60 5.85 -4.43
N ILE A 171 5.63 6.41 -3.70
CA ILE A 171 4.26 6.59 -4.18
C ILE A 171 3.78 7.96 -3.75
N ILE A 172 3.32 8.74 -4.73
CA ILE A 172 2.84 10.10 -4.53
C ILE A 172 1.37 10.11 -4.89
N VAL A 173 0.55 10.61 -3.98
CA VAL A 173 -0.86 10.89 -4.23
C VAL A 173 -1.16 12.33 -3.83
N ASN A 174 -1.96 13.04 -4.60
CA ASN A 174 -2.34 14.42 -4.32
C ASN A 174 -3.55 14.54 -3.36
N ARG A 175 -4.24 13.42 -3.09
CA ARG A 175 -5.43 13.37 -2.23
C ARG A 175 -5.57 12.05 -1.50
N SER A 176 -6.27 12.05 -0.37
CA SER A 176 -6.75 10.82 0.28
C SER A 176 -7.74 10.08 -0.63
N ASN A 177 -7.85 8.78 -0.43
CA ASN A 177 -8.72 7.88 -1.21
C ASN A 177 -8.52 8.02 -2.72
N HIS A 178 -7.25 8.14 -3.16
CA HIS A 178 -6.94 8.27 -4.58
C HIS A 178 -7.57 7.11 -5.37
N PRO A 179 -8.34 7.36 -6.45
CA PRO A 179 -9.10 6.32 -7.14
C PRO A 179 -8.27 5.14 -7.64
N ALA A 180 -7.04 5.37 -8.10
CA ALA A 180 -6.14 4.28 -8.49
C ALA A 180 -5.82 3.29 -7.35
N LEU A 181 -5.69 3.78 -6.12
CA LEU A 181 -5.47 2.93 -4.95
C LEU A 181 -6.77 2.25 -4.50
N LEU A 182 -7.93 2.89 -4.70
CA LEU A 182 -9.23 2.26 -4.46
C LEU A 182 -9.50 1.11 -5.45
N GLU A 183 -9.09 1.26 -6.72
CA GLU A 183 -9.13 0.16 -7.70
C GLU A 183 -8.23 -1.00 -7.27
N GLY A 184 -7.05 -0.69 -6.72
CA GLY A 184 -6.17 -1.68 -6.11
C GLY A 184 -6.81 -2.40 -4.93
N LEU A 185 -7.42 -1.65 -4.00
CA LEU A 185 -8.17 -2.22 -2.88
C LEU A 185 -9.33 -3.09 -3.37
N SER A 186 -10.02 -2.70 -4.44
CA SER A 186 -11.08 -3.51 -5.05
C SER A 186 -10.57 -4.87 -5.52
N PHE A 187 -9.37 -4.95 -6.11
CA PHE A 187 -8.74 -6.24 -6.43
C PHE A 187 -8.41 -7.05 -5.17
N MET A 188 -7.88 -6.41 -4.12
CA MET A 188 -7.62 -7.08 -2.84
C MET A 188 -8.90 -7.63 -2.20
N HIS A 189 -10.05 -6.99 -2.45
CA HIS A 189 -11.35 -7.43 -1.99
C HIS A 189 -11.97 -8.51 -2.87
N SER A 190 -11.52 -8.73 -4.10
CA SER A 190 -12.21 -9.63 -5.06
C SER A 190 -11.38 -10.83 -5.49
N LYS A 191 -10.12 -10.95 -5.06
CA LYS A 191 -9.20 -12.02 -5.48
C LYS A 191 -8.56 -12.68 -4.25
N VAL A 192 -8.66 -14.00 -4.15
CA VAL A 192 -8.19 -14.78 -2.98
C VAL A 192 -6.68 -14.74 -2.81
N ASP A 193 -5.94 -14.82 -3.90
CA ASP A 193 -4.47 -14.78 -3.94
C ASP A 193 -3.96 -13.39 -4.31
N ALA A 194 -4.72 -12.33 -3.98
CA ALA A 194 -4.30 -10.96 -4.26
C ALA A 194 -3.04 -10.59 -3.48
N HIS A 195 -2.03 -10.09 -4.17
CA HIS A 195 -0.81 -9.57 -3.57
C HIS A 195 -0.87 -8.03 -3.48
N PRO A 196 -0.56 -7.41 -2.33
CA PRO A 196 -0.74 -5.96 -2.17
C PRO A 196 0.09 -5.11 -3.13
N TYR A 197 1.32 -5.53 -3.44
CA TYR A 197 2.12 -4.92 -4.51
C TYR A 197 1.53 -5.14 -5.91
N TYR A 198 1.42 -6.39 -6.38
CA TYR A 198 1.01 -6.67 -7.76
C TYR A 198 -0.45 -6.28 -8.07
N ASP A 199 -1.38 -6.60 -7.17
CA ASP A 199 -2.81 -6.36 -7.35
C ASP A 199 -3.22 -5.01 -6.72
N GLY A 200 -2.84 -4.79 -5.46
CA GLY A 200 -3.22 -3.60 -4.69
C GLY A 200 -2.60 -2.28 -5.15
N LEU A 201 -1.47 -2.31 -5.85
CA LEU A 201 -0.88 -1.14 -6.51
C LEU A 201 -0.83 -1.34 -8.03
N GLY A 202 -0.12 -2.37 -8.49
CA GLY A 202 0.18 -2.57 -9.91
C GLY A 202 -1.06 -2.67 -10.79
N LYS A 203 -1.99 -3.58 -10.46
CA LYS A 203 -3.25 -3.70 -11.22
C LYS A 203 -4.20 -2.53 -10.97
N GLY A 204 -4.25 -1.98 -9.76
CA GLY A 204 -5.06 -0.81 -9.46
C GLY A 204 -4.74 0.38 -10.37
N VAL A 205 -3.47 0.73 -10.47
CA VAL A 205 -2.96 1.83 -11.32
C VAL A 205 -3.16 1.53 -12.80
N LYS A 206 -2.87 0.29 -13.23
CA LYS A 206 -3.12 -0.15 -14.62
C LYS A 206 -4.60 -0.01 -14.98
N LYS A 207 -5.51 -0.49 -14.12
CA LYS A 207 -6.96 -0.40 -14.34
C LYS A 207 -7.43 1.05 -14.39
N TYR A 208 -6.96 1.89 -13.46
CA TYR A 208 -7.33 3.30 -13.40
C TYR A 208 -7.00 4.07 -14.69
N PHE A 209 -5.80 3.85 -15.22
CA PHE A 209 -5.36 4.47 -16.47
C PHE A 209 -5.74 3.68 -17.72
N ASN A 210 -6.65 2.70 -17.62
CA ASN A 210 -7.11 1.85 -18.71
C ASN A 210 -5.97 1.13 -19.47
N PHE A 211 -4.88 0.80 -18.78
CA PHE A 211 -3.82 -0.01 -19.34
C PHE A 211 -4.32 -1.43 -19.62
N THR A 212 -3.98 -1.94 -20.79
CA THR A 212 -4.31 -3.29 -21.25
C THR A 212 -3.09 -3.91 -21.92
N PRO A 213 -3.06 -5.24 -22.15
CA PRO A 213 -1.95 -5.89 -22.87
C PRO A 213 -1.69 -5.36 -24.29
N LEU A 214 -2.59 -4.55 -24.86
CA LEU A 214 -2.41 -3.89 -26.16
C LEU A 214 -1.53 -2.63 -26.07
N HIS A 215 -1.31 -2.09 -24.87
CA HIS A 215 -0.51 -0.90 -24.64
C HIS A 215 0.97 -1.26 -24.41
N ASN A 216 1.87 -0.34 -24.76
CA ASN A 216 3.29 -0.49 -24.47
C ASN A 216 3.56 -0.25 -22.98
N TYR A 217 4.05 -1.28 -22.27
CA TYR A 217 4.29 -1.21 -20.84
C TYR A 217 5.40 -0.22 -20.46
N ASN A 218 6.49 -0.13 -21.23
CA ASN A 218 7.57 0.82 -20.96
C ASN A 218 7.07 2.27 -21.08
N HIS A 219 6.24 2.56 -22.09
CA HIS A 219 5.63 3.87 -22.23
C HIS A 219 4.67 4.18 -21.07
N PHE A 220 3.92 3.18 -20.59
CA PHE A 220 3.08 3.34 -19.40
C PHE A 220 3.92 3.63 -18.15
N CYS A 221 5.05 2.95 -17.97
CA CYS A 221 6.01 3.23 -16.90
C CYS A 221 6.56 4.66 -17.02
N ASP A 222 6.98 5.10 -18.20
CA ASP A 222 7.44 6.49 -18.42
C ASP A 222 6.36 7.53 -18.05
N PHE A 223 5.08 7.21 -18.31
CA PHE A 223 3.95 8.08 -17.99
C PHE A 223 3.71 8.20 -16.48
N VAL A 224 3.79 7.11 -15.71
CA VAL A 224 3.53 7.11 -14.26
C VAL A 224 4.77 7.35 -13.40
N GLU A 225 5.95 7.45 -14.01
CA GLU A 225 7.24 7.55 -13.32
C GLU A 225 7.35 8.80 -12.46
N PHE A 226 7.58 8.58 -11.17
CA PHE A 226 8.11 9.58 -10.28
C PHE A 226 9.63 9.62 -10.37
N LYS A 227 10.17 10.78 -10.75
CA LYS A 227 11.60 11.09 -10.70
C LYS A 227 11.80 12.51 -10.18
N HIS A 228 12.88 12.72 -9.44
CA HIS A 228 13.17 14.03 -8.87
C HIS A 228 14.68 14.29 -8.81
N PRO A 229 15.19 15.47 -9.23
CA PRO A 229 16.63 15.75 -9.26
C PRO A 229 17.27 15.78 -7.86
N ASN A 230 16.48 16.13 -6.84
CA ASN A 230 16.95 16.17 -5.45
C ASN A 230 16.77 14.84 -4.71
N MET A 231 16.73 13.72 -5.43
CA MET A 231 16.53 12.39 -4.84
C MET A 231 17.43 11.36 -5.51
N ILE A 232 18.22 10.66 -4.70
CA ILE A 232 18.94 9.45 -5.12
C ILE A 232 18.09 8.27 -4.69
N MET A 233 17.54 7.56 -5.67
CA MET A 233 16.53 6.53 -5.43
C MET A 233 17.15 5.14 -5.23
N ASN A 234 16.50 4.31 -4.40
CA ASN A 234 16.80 2.89 -4.22
C ASN A 234 18.29 2.64 -3.91
N THR A 235 18.84 3.31 -2.90
CA THR A 235 20.27 3.16 -2.58
C THR A 235 20.63 1.81 -1.96
N SER A 236 19.66 1.00 -1.53
CA SER A 236 19.86 -0.39 -1.13
C SER A 236 20.40 -1.27 -2.27
N GLN A 237 20.23 -0.86 -3.53
CA GLN A 237 20.83 -1.54 -4.68
C GLN A 237 22.38 -1.62 -4.62
N TYR A 238 23.01 -0.70 -3.87
CA TYR A 238 24.47 -0.67 -3.69
C TYR A 238 24.94 -1.47 -2.47
N THR A 239 24.01 -1.99 -1.67
CA THR A 239 24.28 -2.78 -0.47
C THR A 239 23.48 -4.09 -0.53
N CYS A 240 22.37 -4.17 0.18
CA CYS A 240 21.45 -5.29 0.13
C CYS A 240 20.03 -4.82 0.49
N SER A 241 19.03 -5.60 0.04
CA SER A 241 17.65 -5.47 0.53
C SER A 241 17.62 -5.60 2.06
N SER A 242 16.70 -4.87 2.69
CA SER A 242 16.44 -4.94 4.14
C SER A 242 15.41 -6.01 4.52
N TRP A 243 14.83 -6.69 3.54
CA TRP A 243 13.83 -7.77 3.68
C TRP A 243 14.13 -8.94 2.73
#